data_AF-A0A9P6HJQ6-F1
#
_entry.id   AF-A0A9P6HJQ6-F1
#
_cell.length_a   1.000
_cell.length_b   1.000
_cell.length_c   1.000
_cell.angle_alpha   90.00
_cell.angle_beta   90.00
_cell.angle_gamma   90.00
#
_symmetry.space_group_name_H-M   'P 1'
#
loop_
_entity.id
_entity.type
_entity.pdbx_description
1 polymer ?
#
loop_
_entity_poly.entity_id
_entity_poly.type
_entity_poly.pdbx_seq_one_letter_code
_entity_poly.pdbx_strand_id
1 'polypeptide(L)'
;MAHAAQDPHPDIDHWLGNHHQVSDAKDGDAIHVFAIEHGTLYGTADNTKTYEVSFGLGPITIRIVIVIDFTKKTITVCVYGKLPFLPEFKIACGSGSLTDGITLKFNFKVISGTFTFYIKDKWLWLHYDVSVLGKHWKGDIKLIPLPYLA
;
A
#
# COMPACT_ATOMS: atom_id res chain seq x y z
N MET A 1 -7.33 43.92 19.63
CA MET A 1 -7.87 42.54 19.61
C MET A 1 -6.97 41.75 18.69
N ALA A 2 -6.12 40.88 19.25
CA ALA A 2 -5.21 40.05 18.47
C ALA A 2 -6.01 38.94 17.79
N HIS A 3 -5.99 38.90 16.46
CA HIS A 3 -6.35 37.69 15.72
C HIS A 3 -5.28 36.65 16.02
N ALA A 4 -5.70 35.54 16.65
CA ALA A 4 -4.87 34.36 16.77
C ALA A 4 -4.52 33.89 15.34
N ALA A 5 -3.22 33.78 15.06
CA ALA A 5 -2.75 33.11 13.85
C ALA A 5 -3.18 31.65 13.95
N GLN A 6 -4.00 31.18 13.01
CA GLN A 6 -4.21 29.76 12.80
C GLN A 6 -2.92 29.20 12.20
N ASP A 7 -2.27 28.29 12.91
CA ASP A 7 -1.15 27.50 12.38
C ASP A 7 -1.77 26.44 11.44
N PRO A 8 -1.53 26.48 10.11
CA PRO A 8 -2.26 25.64 9.16
C PRO A 8 -1.57 24.29 8.89
N HIS A 9 -0.51 23.95 9.62
CA HIS A 9 0.21 22.70 9.41
C HIS A 9 -0.22 21.65 10.44
N PRO A 10 -0.86 20.54 10.03
CA PRO A 10 -0.98 19.41 10.94
C PRO A 10 0.43 19.01 11.36
N ASP A 11 0.66 18.92 12.67
CA ASP A 11 1.93 18.43 13.18
C ASP A 11 2.19 16.99 12.68
N ILE A 12 3.47 16.59 12.67
CA ILE A 12 3.88 15.30 12.13
C ILE A 12 3.19 14.14 12.85
N ASP A 13 2.90 14.29 14.14
CA ASP A 13 2.25 13.28 14.96
C ASP A 13 0.80 13.06 14.51
N HIS A 14 0.06 14.14 14.22
CA HIS A 14 -1.28 14.07 13.67
C HIS A 14 -1.30 13.48 12.26
N TRP A 15 -0.30 13.78 11.43
CA TRP A 15 -0.20 13.15 10.11
C TRP A 15 0.08 11.64 10.24
N LEU A 16 1.04 11.26 11.08
CA LEU A 16 1.39 9.86 11.34
C LEU A 16 0.21 9.07 11.88
N GLY A 17 -0.55 9.63 12.83
CA GLY A 17 -1.73 8.97 13.41
C GLY A 17 -2.80 8.55 12.39
N ASN A 18 -2.83 9.19 11.22
CA ASN A 18 -3.82 8.93 10.17
C ASN A 18 -3.26 8.17 8.96
N HIS A 19 -1.93 8.11 8.80
CA HIS A 19 -1.27 7.58 7.60
C HIS A 19 -0.23 6.51 7.88
N HIS A 20 0.11 6.23 9.14
CA HIS A 20 1.14 5.27 9.52
C HIS A 20 0.55 4.15 10.38
N GLN A 21 0.88 2.92 10.01
CA GLN A 21 0.60 1.73 10.81
C GLN A 21 1.88 0.90 10.96
N VAL A 22 2.04 0.30 12.14
CA VAL A 22 3.06 -0.73 12.37
C VAL A 22 2.39 -2.09 12.21
N SER A 23 2.93 -2.92 11.32
CA SER A 23 2.52 -4.30 11.14
C SER A 23 3.59 -5.22 11.72
N ASP A 24 3.22 -6.05 12.69
CA ASP A 24 4.12 -7.03 13.27
C ASP A 24 4.45 -8.10 12.22
N ALA A 25 5.69 -8.14 11.73
CA ALA A 25 6.13 -9.26 10.90
C ALA A 25 6.44 -10.46 11.81
N LYS A 26 6.09 -11.66 11.35
CA LYS A 26 6.31 -12.91 12.12
C LYS A 26 7.77 -13.17 12.50
N ASP A 27 8.72 -12.54 11.80
CA ASP A 27 10.16 -12.73 11.99
C ASP A 27 10.79 -11.72 12.98
N GLY A 28 9.97 -10.91 13.66
CA GLY A 28 10.40 -10.05 14.78
C GLY A 28 10.71 -8.59 14.41
N ASP A 29 10.86 -8.27 13.12
CA ASP A 29 11.04 -6.89 12.67
C ASP A 29 9.67 -6.24 12.35
N ALA A 30 9.38 -5.13 13.03
CA ALA A 30 8.18 -4.36 12.76
C ALA A 30 8.25 -3.67 11.38
N ILE A 31 7.21 -3.83 10.56
CA ILE A 31 7.11 -3.16 9.25
C ILE A 31 6.28 -1.89 9.42
N HIS A 32 6.88 -0.76 9.11
CA HIS A 32 6.19 0.53 9.06
C HIS A 32 5.53 0.68 7.69
N VAL A 33 4.20 0.74 7.68
CA VAL A 33 3.37 0.91 6.49
C VAL A 33 2.80 2.32 6.50
N PHE A 34 2.97 3.04 5.39
CA PHE A 34 2.41 4.37 5.19
C PHE A 34 1.35 4.31 4.10
N ALA A 35 0.16 4.85 4.33
CA ALA A 35 -0.95 4.82 3.38
C ALA A 35 -1.60 6.21 3.23
N ILE A 36 -1.87 6.63 2.00
CA ILE A 36 -2.49 7.91 1.65
C ILE A 36 -3.67 7.64 0.74
N GLU A 37 -4.86 8.14 1.10
CA GLU A 37 -6.01 8.19 0.20
C GLU A 37 -5.94 9.45 -0.68
N HIS A 38 -6.03 9.28 -1.99
CA HIS A 38 -6.12 10.39 -2.94
C HIS A 38 -7.58 10.63 -3.31
N GLY A 39 -8.06 11.86 -3.06
CA GLY A 39 -9.36 12.33 -3.53
C GLY A 39 -9.38 12.63 -5.03
N THR A 40 -10.57 12.65 -5.62
CA THR A 40 -10.77 13.15 -6.99
C THR A 40 -10.44 14.64 -7.04
N LEU A 41 -9.56 15.04 -7.98
CA LEU A 41 -9.17 16.45 -8.18
C LEU A 41 -10.30 17.26 -8.84
N TYR A 42 -11.09 16.62 -9.71
CA TYR A 42 -12.26 17.20 -10.38
C TYR A 42 -13.34 16.12 -10.53
N GLY A 43 -14.62 16.47 -10.32
CA GLY A 43 -15.77 15.56 -10.48
C GLY A 43 -16.59 15.34 -9.20
N THR A 44 -17.69 14.59 -9.31
CA THR A 44 -18.47 14.11 -8.15
C THR A 44 -17.70 13.04 -7.39
N ALA A 45 -18.07 12.80 -6.12
CA ALA A 45 -17.52 11.69 -5.35
C ALA A 45 -17.83 10.37 -6.08
N ASP A 46 -16.83 9.80 -6.74
CA ASP A 46 -16.95 8.50 -7.36
C ASP A 46 -16.82 7.41 -6.29
N ASN A 47 -17.51 6.28 -6.53
CA ASN A 47 -17.31 5.03 -5.78
C ASN A 47 -15.94 4.38 -6.07
N THR A 48 -15.03 5.13 -6.69
CA THR A 48 -13.66 4.73 -6.95
C THR A 48 -12.74 5.47 -5.99
N LYS A 49 -11.93 4.74 -5.24
CA LYS A 49 -10.91 5.29 -4.34
C LYS A 49 -9.53 4.88 -4.79
N THR A 50 -8.59 5.82 -4.70
CA THR A 50 -7.18 5.58 -5.00
C THR A 50 -6.37 5.71 -3.73
N TYR A 51 -5.54 4.72 -3.45
CA TYR A 51 -4.63 4.71 -2.32
C TYR A 51 -3.20 4.56 -2.82
N GLU A 52 -2.28 5.28 -2.20
CA GLU A 52 -0.86 5.01 -2.30
C GLU A 52 -0.37 4.45 -0.97
N VAL A 53 0.26 3.27 -1.01
CA VAL A 53 0.81 2.60 0.16
C VAL A 53 2.31 2.38 -0.04
N SER A 54 3.11 2.63 0.99
CA SER A 54 4.56 2.40 0.95
C SER A 54 5.10 1.76 2.22
N PHE A 55 6.12 0.91 2.07
CA PHE A 55 6.82 0.28 3.18
C PHE A 55 8.22 -0.16 2.74
N GLY A 56 9.11 -0.36 3.72
CA GLY A 56 10.44 -0.93 3.48
C GLY A 56 10.43 -2.45 3.57
N LEU A 57 11.17 -3.11 2.69
CA LEU A 57 11.43 -4.56 2.76
C LEU A 57 12.92 -4.82 2.53
N GLY A 58 13.69 -4.83 3.61
CA GLY A 58 15.16 -4.88 3.51
C GLY A 58 15.71 -3.67 2.74
N PRO A 59 16.48 -3.86 1.65
CA PRO A 59 17.10 -2.75 0.93
C PRO A 59 16.14 -2.04 -0.05
N ILE A 60 14.92 -2.54 -0.26
CA ILE A 60 13.97 -1.97 -1.23
C ILE A 60 12.82 -1.26 -0.52
N THR A 61 12.44 -0.09 -1.01
CA THR A 61 11.14 0.53 -0.71
C THR A 61 10.13 0.07 -1.73
N ILE A 62 9.00 -0.43 -1.26
CA ILE A 62 7.86 -0.81 -2.09
C ILE A 62 6.85 0.33 -2.04
N ARG A 63 6.36 0.74 -3.21
CA ARG A 63 5.22 1.66 -3.38
C ARG A 63 4.14 0.94 -4.16
N ILE A 64 2.91 1.00 -3.67
CA ILE A 64 1.75 0.34 -4.24
C ILE A 64 0.69 1.40 -4.52
N VAL A 65 0.28 1.50 -5.77
CA VAL A 65 -0.91 2.27 -6.15
C VAL A 65 -2.07 1.30 -6.26
N ILE A 66 -3.13 1.58 -5.50
CA ILE A 66 -4.31 0.74 -5.39
C ILE A 66 -5.51 1.57 -5.84
N VAL A 67 -6.28 1.07 -6.80
CA VAL A 67 -7.53 1.68 -7.23
C VAL A 67 -8.65 0.68 -6.98
N ILE A 68 -9.63 1.07 -6.18
CA ILE A 68 -10.77 0.23 -5.80
C ILE A 68 -12.04 0.88 -6.33
N ASP A 69 -12.81 0.15 -7.16
CA ASP A 69 -14.18 0.50 -7.53
C ASP A 69 -15.13 -0.34 -6.65
N PHE A 70 -15.75 0.32 -5.68
CA PHE A 70 -16.66 -0.32 -4.72
C PHE A 70 -18.00 -0.74 -5.36
N THR A 71 -18.37 -0.13 -6.49
CA THR A 71 -19.61 -0.50 -7.22
C THR A 71 -19.41 -1.82 -7.93
N LYS A 72 -18.31 -1.95 -8.68
CA LYS A 72 -17.96 -3.15 -9.44
C LYS A 72 -17.29 -4.22 -8.60
N LYS A 73 -16.91 -3.88 -7.37
CA LYS A 73 -16.10 -4.70 -6.47
C LYS A 73 -14.79 -5.13 -7.14
N THR A 74 -14.18 -4.24 -7.93
CA THR A 74 -12.92 -4.49 -8.62
C THR A 74 -11.78 -3.72 -7.98
N ILE A 75 -10.60 -4.32 -8.02
CA ILE A 75 -9.36 -3.72 -7.55
C ILE A 75 -8.34 -3.75 -8.69
N THR A 76 -7.56 -2.68 -8.82
CA THR A 76 -6.36 -2.60 -9.64
C THR A 76 -5.19 -2.24 -8.76
N VAL A 77 -4.09 -2.97 -8.88
CA VAL A 77 -2.88 -2.78 -8.10
C VAL A 77 -1.70 -2.63 -9.02
N CYS A 78 -0.85 -1.65 -8.74
CA CYS A 78 0.41 -1.42 -9.41
C CYS A 78 1.52 -1.27 -8.37
N VAL A 79 2.50 -2.16 -8.43
CA VAL A 79 3.61 -2.22 -7.49
C VAL A 79 4.88 -1.71 -8.13
N TYR A 80 5.57 -0.85 -7.41
CA TYR A 80 6.83 -0.21 -7.78
C TYR A 80 7.87 -0.49 -6.71
N GLY A 81 9.12 -0.62 -7.13
CA GLY A 81 10.27 -0.84 -6.28
C GLY A 81 11.27 0.29 -6.42
N LYS A 82 11.90 0.69 -5.32
CA LYS A 82 12.99 1.66 -5.29
C LYS A 82 14.11 1.12 -4.42
N LEU A 83 15.28 0.90 -5.03
CA LEU A 83 16.53 0.58 -4.34
C LEU A 83 17.35 1.88 -4.19
N PRO A 84 18.24 1.97 -3.18
CA PRO A 84 19.24 3.03 -3.14
C PRO A 84 19.99 3.13 -4.46
N PHE A 85 20.19 4.36 -4.94
CA PHE A 85 20.93 4.69 -6.18
C PHE A 85 20.31 4.23 -7.51
N LEU A 86 19.13 3.61 -7.50
CA LEU A 86 18.37 3.29 -8.70
C LEU A 86 17.09 4.13 -8.79
N PRO A 87 16.67 4.52 -10.01
CA PRO A 87 15.34 5.10 -10.18
C PRO A 87 14.26 4.09 -9.76
N GLU A 88 13.08 4.60 -9.41
CA GLU A 88 11.91 3.74 -9.18
C GLU A 88 11.61 2.93 -10.45
N PHE A 89 11.30 1.65 -10.28
CA PHE A 89 10.94 0.76 -11.36
C PHE A 89 9.62 0.05 -11.07
N LYS A 90 8.83 -0.17 -12.12
CA LYS A 90 7.58 -0.90 -12.04
C LYS A 90 7.86 -2.40 -11.91
N ILE A 91 7.35 -3.01 -10.84
CA ILE A 91 7.47 -4.46 -10.59
C ILE A 91 6.35 -5.19 -11.33
N ALA A 92 5.10 -4.86 -11.05
CA ALA A 92 3.95 -5.52 -11.66
C ALA A 92 2.69 -4.65 -11.58
N CYS A 93 1.71 -4.91 -12.45
CA CYS A 93 0.33 -4.47 -12.24
C CYS A 93 -0.63 -5.61 -12.53
N GLY A 94 -1.80 -5.56 -11.91
CA GLY A 94 -2.90 -6.45 -12.24
C GLY A 94 -4.21 -5.88 -11.73
N SER A 95 -5.30 -6.41 -12.28
CA SER A 95 -6.66 -6.08 -11.88
C SER A 95 -7.45 -7.36 -11.66
N GLY A 96 -8.45 -7.31 -10.79
CA GLY A 96 -9.25 -8.47 -10.42
C GLY A 96 -10.42 -8.10 -9.51
N SER A 97 -11.08 -9.12 -8.97
CA SER A 97 -12.15 -8.96 -8.02
C SER A 97 -11.61 -8.72 -6.61
N LEU A 98 -12.26 -7.85 -5.84
CA LEU A 98 -12.04 -7.70 -4.40
C LEU A 98 -12.33 -9.00 -3.64
N THR A 99 -13.24 -9.84 -4.13
CA THR A 99 -13.63 -11.10 -3.46
C THR A 99 -12.58 -12.19 -3.59
N ASP A 100 -11.95 -12.28 -4.77
CA ASP A 100 -11.09 -13.41 -5.12
C ASP A 100 -9.61 -13.11 -4.81
N GLY A 101 -9.30 -11.83 -4.59
CA GLY A 101 -7.94 -11.34 -4.44
C GLY A 101 -7.19 -11.25 -5.77
N ILE A 102 -5.97 -10.73 -5.70
CA ILE A 102 -5.08 -10.59 -6.87
C ILE A 102 -3.70 -11.10 -6.49
N THR A 103 -3.16 -12.03 -7.28
CA THR A 103 -1.75 -12.42 -7.18
C THR A 103 -0.96 -11.84 -8.35
N LEU A 104 0.03 -11.00 -8.04
CA LEU A 104 1.02 -10.54 -8.99
C LEU A 104 2.28 -11.40 -8.87
N LYS A 105 2.72 -11.97 -10.00
CA LYS A 105 3.98 -12.73 -10.09
C LYS A 105 4.99 -11.93 -10.89
N PHE A 106 6.23 -11.88 -10.43
CA PHE A 106 7.30 -11.13 -11.09
C PHE A 106 8.64 -11.83 -10.92
N ASN A 107 9.53 -11.61 -11.90
CA ASN A 107 10.86 -12.17 -11.89
C ASN A 107 11.83 -11.22 -12.59
N PHE A 108 12.49 -10.38 -11.79
CA PHE A 108 13.57 -9.49 -12.22
C PHE A 108 14.88 -9.91 -11.57
N LYS A 109 16.00 -9.48 -12.14
CA LYS A 109 17.35 -9.77 -11.62
C LYS A 109 17.54 -9.34 -10.16
N VAL A 110 16.92 -8.23 -9.76
CA VAL A 110 17.07 -7.63 -8.42
C VAL A 110 15.94 -8.00 -7.46
N ILE A 111 14.78 -8.42 -7.98
CA ILE A 111 13.61 -8.80 -7.20
C ILE A 111 12.75 -9.84 -7.93
N SER A 112 12.36 -10.89 -7.24
CA SER A 112 11.46 -11.93 -7.76
C SER A 112 10.48 -12.39 -6.68
N GLY A 113 9.38 -13.01 -7.09
CA GLY A 113 8.41 -13.60 -6.19
C GLY A 113 6.98 -13.18 -6.50
N THR A 114 6.19 -13.05 -5.43
CA THR A 114 4.75 -12.81 -5.52
C THR A 114 4.25 -11.80 -4.50
N PHE A 115 3.26 -11.03 -4.93
CA PHE A 115 2.43 -10.19 -4.07
C PHE A 115 0.98 -10.63 -4.22
N THR A 116 0.35 -11.06 -3.13
CA THR A 116 -1.04 -11.49 -3.11
C THR A 116 -1.86 -10.53 -2.26
N PHE A 117 -2.78 -9.81 -2.90
CA PHE A 117 -3.71 -8.89 -2.28
C PHE A 117 -5.02 -9.62 -1.99
N TYR A 118 -5.50 -9.56 -0.76
CA TYR A 118 -6.73 -10.23 -0.36
C TYR A 118 -7.45 -9.48 0.74
N ILE A 119 -8.75 -9.73 0.89
CA ILE A 119 -9.55 -9.13 1.95
C ILE A 119 -9.68 -10.10 3.11
N LYS A 120 -9.44 -9.60 4.32
CA LYS A 120 -9.68 -10.33 5.56
C LYS A 120 -10.02 -9.35 6.68
N ASP A 121 -11.07 -9.66 7.45
CA ASP A 121 -11.52 -8.87 8.60
C ASP A 121 -11.80 -7.38 8.30
N LYS A 122 -12.34 -7.08 7.11
CA LYS A 122 -12.56 -5.71 6.59
C LYS A 122 -11.28 -4.90 6.37
N TRP A 123 -10.17 -5.57 6.12
CA TRP A 123 -8.91 -4.96 5.71
C TRP A 123 -8.45 -5.51 4.37
N LEU A 124 -7.80 -4.67 3.59
CA LEU A 124 -6.95 -5.13 2.49
C LEU A 124 -5.60 -5.57 3.08
N TRP A 125 -5.26 -6.82 2.84
CA TRP A 125 -3.99 -7.41 3.23
C TRP A 125 -3.11 -7.64 2.00
N LEU A 126 -1.81 -7.60 2.23
CA LEU A 126 -0.79 -8.06 1.31
C LEU A 126 -0.05 -9.24 1.93
N HIS A 127 -0.13 -10.40 1.30
CA HIS A 127 0.85 -11.45 1.49
C HIS A 127 2.01 -11.24 0.51
N TYR A 128 3.22 -11.18 1.02
CA TYR A 128 4.43 -11.13 0.20
C TYR A 128 5.24 -12.41 0.39
N ASP A 129 5.76 -12.94 -0.71
CA ASP A 129 6.72 -14.03 -0.74
C ASP A 129 7.72 -13.68 -1.84
N VAL A 130 8.83 -13.04 -1.43
CA VAL A 130 9.70 -12.28 -2.33
C VAL A 130 11.16 -12.44 -1.98
N SER A 131 11.99 -12.45 -3.02
CA SER A 131 13.44 -12.43 -2.93
C SER A 131 13.96 -11.11 -3.52
N VAL A 132 14.79 -10.39 -2.77
CA VAL A 132 15.42 -9.11 -3.14
C VAL A 132 16.92 -9.22 -2.93
N LEU A 133 17.71 -9.02 -3.99
CA LEU A 133 19.18 -9.17 -3.94
C LEU A 133 19.65 -10.49 -3.29
N GLY A 134 18.89 -11.57 -3.48
CA GLY A 134 19.23 -12.92 -3.01
C GLY A 134 18.82 -13.26 -1.57
N LYS A 135 18.32 -12.30 -0.78
CA LYS A 135 17.68 -12.60 0.51
C LYS A 135 16.18 -12.83 0.29
N HIS A 136 15.57 -13.67 1.12
CA HIS A 136 14.15 -14.04 1.02
C HIS A 136 13.37 -13.40 2.17
N TRP A 137 12.17 -12.92 1.87
CA TRP A 137 11.23 -12.32 2.82
C TRP A 137 9.84 -12.85 2.56
N LYS A 138 9.14 -13.20 3.65
CA LYS A 138 7.76 -13.68 3.57
C LYS A 138 6.93 -13.14 4.72
N GLY A 139 5.66 -12.81 4.47
CA GLY A 139 4.77 -12.36 5.53
C GLY A 139 3.47 -11.77 5.02
N ASP A 140 2.69 -11.26 5.97
CA ASP A 140 1.41 -10.62 5.75
C ASP A 140 1.41 -9.24 6.40
N ILE A 141 0.99 -8.22 5.67
CA ILE A 141 0.81 -6.86 6.19
C ILE A 141 -0.60 -6.34 5.91
N LYS A 142 -1.16 -5.61 6.88
CA LYS A 142 -2.36 -4.80 6.66
C LYS A 142 -1.98 -3.57 5.86
N LEU A 143 -2.74 -3.26 4.82
CA LEU A 143 -2.51 -2.07 4.00
C LEU A 143 -3.48 -0.94 4.37
N ILE A 144 -4.77 -1.17 4.14
CA ILE A 144 -5.82 -0.16 4.34
C ILE A 144 -7.10 -0.81 4.88
N PRO A 145 -7.83 -0.13 5.78
CA PRO A 145 -9.15 -0.59 6.20
C PRO A 145 -10.17 -0.40 5.08
N LEU A 146 -11.07 -1.36 4.91
CA LEU A 146 -12.18 -1.34 3.96
C LEU A 146 -13.52 -1.50 4.72
N PRO A 147 -13.91 -0.54 5.58
CA PRO A 147 -15.05 -0.69 6.47
C PRO A 147 -16.40 -0.78 5.73
N TYR A 148 -16.43 -0.37 4.47
CA TYR A 148 -17.61 -0.32 3.61
C TYR A 148 -17.89 -1.62 2.84
N LEU A 149 -17.00 -2.61 2.93
CA LEU A 149 -17.25 -3.94 2.38
C LEU A 149 -17.94 -4.79 3.45
N ALA A 150 -19.26 -4.92 3.29
CA ALA A 150 -20.14 -5.84 4.02
C ALA A 150 -20.56 -7.00 3.11
#